data_AF-A0A7Y5K913-F1
#
_entry.id   AF-A0A7Y5K913-F1
#
_cell.length_a   1.000
_cell.length_b   1.000
_cell.length_c   1.000
_cell.angle_alpha   90.00
_cell.angle_beta   90.00
_cell.angle_gamma   90.00
#
_symmetry.space_group_name_H-M   'P 1'
#
loop_
_entity.id
_entity.type
_entity.pdbx_description
1 polymer ?
#
loop_
_entity_poly.entity_id
_entity_poly.type
_entity_poly.pdbx_seq_one_letter_code
_entity_poly.pdbx_strand_id
1 'polypeptide(L)'
;MKRIFIDSWAWVALVDQQDSNHERADQINERLLEAGYFFATSNFVFGESLTTLRYKVGYEEALRFHEIFTRLIKGGLLKVLRVTEALKKKPGGLSQSITIRIFPGWIALRLQS
;
A
#
# COMPACT_ATOMS: atom_id res chain seq x y z
N MET A 1 -9.29 14.11 8.82
CA MET A 1 -8.35 13.68 7.77
C MET A 1 -8.73 12.28 7.32
N LYS A 2 -9.00 12.07 6.02
CA LYS A 2 -9.32 10.75 5.48
C LYS A 2 -8.02 10.00 5.19
N ARG A 3 -7.84 8.83 5.79
CA ARG A 3 -6.68 7.96 5.56
C ARG A 3 -7.14 6.65 4.95
N ILE A 4 -6.37 6.16 3.99
CA ILE A 4 -6.62 4.89 3.33
C ILE A 4 -5.42 3.98 3.51
N PHE A 5 -5.67 2.70 3.77
CA PHE A 5 -4.60 1.73 3.93
C PHE A 5 -4.21 1.16 2.57
N ILE A 6 -2.92 1.26 2.25
CA ILE A 6 -2.30 0.77 1.01
C ILE A 6 -1.59 -0.55 1.32
N ASP A 7 -1.97 -1.60 0.61
CA ASP A 7 -1.36 -2.94 0.71
C ASP A 7 -0.13 -3.09 -0.20
N SER A 8 0.51 -4.27 -0.15
CA SER A 8 1.75 -4.51 -0.88
C SER A 8 1.56 -4.48 -2.39
N TRP A 9 0.48 -5.08 -2.88
CA TRP A 9 0.21 -5.16 -4.31
C TRP A 9 -0.16 -3.82 -4.92
N ALA A 10 -0.84 -2.93 -4.19
CA ALA A 10 -1.08 -1.57 -4.65
C ALA A 10 0.24 -0.79 -4.82
N TRP A 11 1.21 -0.94 -3.90
CA TRP A 11 2.54 -0.36 -4.09
C TRP A 11 3.28 -0.96 -5.28
N VAL A 12 3.22 -2.28 -5.44
CA VAL A 12 3.87 -2.97 -6.57
C VAL A 12 3.29 -2.51 -7.90
N ALA A 13 1.96 -2.50 -8.03
CA ALA A 13 1.29 -2.05 -9.25
C ALA A 13 1.58 -0.58 -9.59
N LEU A 14 1.74 0.30 -8.59
CA LEU A 14 2.12 1.70 -8.84
C LEU A 14 3.55 1.86 -9.37
N VAL A 15 4.47 0.97 -9.01
CA VAL A 15 5.89 1.09 -9.38
C VAL A 15 6.23 0.27 -10.63
N ASP A 16 5.65 -0.91 -10.77
CA ASP A 16 5.89 -1.81 -11.90
C ASP A 16 5.02 -1.41 -13.09
N GLN A 17 5.62 -0.70 -14.06
CA GLN A 17 4.94 -0.26 -15.29
C GLN A 17 4.45 -1.42 -16.17
N GLN A 18 4.99 -2.63 -15.97
CA GLN A 18 4.57 -3.83 -16.70
C GLN A 18 3.50 -4.61 -15.94
N ASP A 19 3.11 -4.18 -14.73
CA ASP A 19 2.02 -4.82 -14.01
C ASP A 19 0.69 -4.60 -14.74
N SER A 20 -0.08 -5.68 -14.91
CA SER A 20 -1.41 -5.62 -15.55
C SER A 20 -2.37 -4.63 -14.88
N ASN A 21 -2.14 -4.28 -13.62
CA ASN A 21 -2.95 -3.33 -12.87
C ASN A 21 -2.31 -1.94 -12.77
N HIS A 22 -1.19 -1.67 -13.43
CA HIS A 22 -0.46 -0.41 -13.31
C HIS A 22 -1.35 0.79 -13.59
N GLU A 23 -1.99 0.81 -14.75
CA GLU A 23 -2.89 1.90 -15.16
C GLU A 23 -4.04 2.12 -14.17
N ARG A 24 -4.64 1.02 -13.69
CA ARG A 24 -5.71 1.09 -12.70
C ARG A 24 -5.23 1.63 -11.35
N ALA A 25 -4.05 1.21 -10.91
CA ALA A 25 -3.46 1.67 -9.66
C ALA A 25 -3.15 3.17 -9.72
N ASP A 26 -2.60 3.63 -10.85
CA ASP A 26 -2.26 5.02 -11.09
C ASP A 26 -3.50 5.93 -11.07
N GLN A 27 -4.54 5.57 -11.84
CA GLN A 27 -5.82 6.29 -11.85
C GLN A 27 -6.47 6.38 -10.46
N ILE A 28 -6.39 5.30 -9.67
CA ILE A 28 -6.92 5.29 -8.30
C ILE A 28 -6.08 6.20 -7.40
N ASN A 29 -4.76 6.15 -7.52
CA ASN A 29 -3.84 7.00 -6.75
C ASN A 29 -4.12 8.48 -7.02
N GLU A 30 -4.24 8.90 -8.27
CA GLU A 30 -4.59 10.28 -8.64
C GLU A 30 -5.91 10.72 -8.00
N ARG A 31 -6.98 9.94 -8.18
CA ARG A 31 -8.31 10.24 -7.61
C ARG A 31 -8.28 10.37 -6.09
N LEU A 32 -7.49 9.56 -5.40
CA LEU A 32 -7.35 9.63 -3.95
C LEU A 32 -6.62 10.89 -3.51
N LEU A 33 -5.55 11.26 -4.21
CA LEU A 33 -4.80 12.49 -3.93
C LEU A 33 -5.68 13.73 -4.19
N GLU A 34 -6.40 13.77 -5.30
CA GLU A 34 -7.37 14.84 -5.61
C GLU A 34 -8.48 14.95 -4.57
N ALA A 35 -8.97 13.82 -4.07
CA ALA A 35 -9.98 13.77 -3.01
C ALA A 35 -9.41 14.06 -1.60
N GLY A 36 -8.13 14.41 -1.49
CA GLY A 36 -7.47 14.81 -0.23
C GLY A 36 -7.23 13.66 0.74
N TYR A 37 -7.09 12.43 0.24
CA TYR A 37 -6.72 11.28 1.07
C TYR A 37 -5.23 11.30 1.41
N PHE A 38 -4.94 10.87 2.64
CA PHE A 38 -3.59 10.55 3.09
C PHE A 38 -3.42 9.03 3.11
N PHE A 39 -2.19 8.56 3.00
CA PHE A 39 -1.90 7.14 2.97
C PHE A 39 -1.48 6.61 4.34
N ALA A 40 -1.82 5.36 4.59
CA ALA A 40 -1.32 4.56 5.68
C ALA A 40 -0.86 3.20 5.14
N THR A 41 0.17 2.62 5.73
CA THR A 41 0.60 1.25 5.44
C THR A 41 1.27 0.66 6.68
N SER A 42 1.70 -0.60 6.66
CA SER A 42 2.43 -1.21 7.77
C SER A 42 3.90 -1.41 7.44
N ASN A 43 4.74 -1.56 8.47
CA ASN A 43 6.15 -1.94 8.27
C ASN A 43 6.30 -3.30 7.57
N PHE A 44 5.34 -4.22 7.74
CA PHE A 44 5.30 -5.50 7.04
C PHE A 44 4.96 -5.33 5.56
N VAL A 45 3.93 -4.55 5.24
CA VAL A 45 3.54 -4.27 3.86
C VAL A 45 4.69 -3.57 3.12
N PHE A 46 5.36 -2.61 3.76
CA PHE A 46 6.53 -1.97 3.19
C PHE A 46 7.65 -2.97 2.87
N GLY A 47 7.99 -3.85 3.82
CA GLY A 47 9.00 -4.88 3.62
C GLY A 47 8.66 -5.82 2.45
N GLU A 48 7.42 -6.31 2.41
CA GLU A 48 6.93 -7.18 1.33
C GLU A 48 6.96 -6.48 -0.03
N SER A 49 6.55 -5.21 -0.09
CA SER A 49 6.57 -4.41 -1.32
C SER A 49 8.00 -4.23 -1.83
N LEU A 50 8.92 -3.85 -0.93
CA LEU A 50 10.33 -3.63 -1.27
C LEU A 50 11.00 -4.93 -1.75
N THR A 51 10.76 -6.05 -1.07
CA THR A 51 11.25 -7.36 -1.47
C THR A 51 10.66 -7.76 -2.83
N THR A 52 9.35 -7.64 -3.02
CA THR A 52 8.70 -7.98 -4.29
C THR A 52 9.25 -7.15 -5.44
N LEU A 53 9.38 -5.83 -5.29
CA LEU A 53 9.94 -4.96 -6.32
C LEU A 53 11.40 -5.30 -6.64
N ARG A 54 12.20 -5.63 -5.61
CA ARG A 54 13.60 -6.03 -5.77
C ARG A 54 13.77 -7.25 -6.67
N TYR A 55 12.87 -8.23 -6.52
CA TYR A 55 12.92 -9.49 -7.26
C TYR A 55 12.18 -9.44 -8.60
N LYS A 56 11.03 -8.75 -8.68
CA LYS A 56 10.18 -8.69 -9.87
C LYS A 56 10.65 -7.65 -10.89
N VAL A 57 11.06 -6.47 -10.41
CA VAL A 57 11.35 -5.31 -11.27
C VAL A 57 12.84 -5.05 -11.37
N GLY A 58 13.54 -5.01 -10.23
CA GLY A 58 14.98 -4.77 -10.22
C GLY A 58 15.48 -4.05 -8.97
N TYR A 59 16.81 -3.93 -8.87
CA TYR A 59 17.44 -3.23 -7.74
C TYR A 59 17.11 -1.75 -7.72
N GLU A 60 17.29 -1.10 -8.86
CA GLU A 60 17.22 0.36 -8.99
C GLU A 60 15.81 0.86 -8.70
N GLU A 61 14.80 0.10 -9.13
CA GLU A 61 13.40 0.39 -8.94
C GLU A 61 12.99 0.20 -7.49
N ALA A 62 13.53 -0.83 -6.81
CA ALA A 62 13.36 -0.99 -5.38
C ALA A 62 14.01 0.14 -4.57
N LEU A 63 15.20 0.61 -4.98
CA LEU A 63 15.86 1.78 -4.38
C LEU A 63 15.03 3.05 -4.58
N ARG A 64 14.60 3.33 -5.81
CA ARG A 64 13.75 4.50 -6.11
C ARG A 64 12.45 4.46 -5.31
N PHE A 65 11.81 3.29 -5.20
CA PHE A 65 10.65 3.09 -4.33
C PHE A 65 10.98 3.44 -2.88
N HIS A 66 12.08 2.94 -2.32
CA HIS A 66 12.50 3.25 -0.95
C HIS A 66 12.69 4.76 -0.71
N GLU A 67 13.32 5.46 -1.66
CA GLU A 67 13.53 6.90 -1.58
C GLU A 67 12.22 7.69 -1.60
N ILE A 68 11.32 7.37 -2.54
CA ILE A 68 10.01 8.00 -2.64
C ILE A 68 9.21 7.73 -1.36
N PHE A 69 9.18 6.48 -0.90
CA PHE A 69 8.50 6.08 0.32
C PHE A 69 8.99 6.89 1.54
N THR A 70 10.31 7.07 1.66
CA THR A 70 10.91 7.90 2.71
C THR A 70 10.51 9.37 2.61
N ARG A 71 10.42 9.93 1.40
CA ARG A 71 9.95 11.30 1.17
C ARG A 71 8.48 11.46 1.55
N LEU A 72 7.63 10.49 1.20
CA LEU A 72 6.21 10.51 1.57
C LEU A 72 6.00 10.48 3.09
N ILE A 73 6.83 9.73 3.82
CA ILE A 73 6.82 9.74 5.30
C ILE A 73 7.23 11.11 5.83
N LYS A 74 8.36 11.65 5.36
CA LYS A 74 8.88 12.96 5.81
C LYS A 74 7.90 14.10 5.51
N GLY A 75 7.19 14.03 4.38
CA GLY A 75 6.17 14.98 3.98
C GLY A 75 4.81 14.80 4.67
N GLY A 76 4.65 13.78 5.53
CA GLY A 76 3.40 13.52 6.25
C GLY A 76 2.27 12.92 5.40
N LEU A 77 2.50 12.67 4.11
CA LEU A 77 1.55 12.05 3.18
C LEU A 77 1.34 10.57 3.47
N LEU A 78 2.36 9.89 4.01
CA LEU A 78 2.32 8.48 4.36
C LEU A 78 2.60 8.26 5.85
N LYS A 79 1.72 7.53 6.52
CA LYS A 79 1.96 7.02 7.89
C LYS A 79 2.23 5.54 7.88
N VAL A 80 3.38 5.16 8.42
CA VAL A 80 3.73 3.74 8.64
C VAL A 80 3.26 3.32 10.03
N LEU A 81 2.35 2.35 10.06
CA LEU A 81 1.91 1.66 11.27
C LEU A 81 2.96 0.61 11.63
N ARG A 82 3.63 0.80 12.77
CA ARG A 82 4.49 -0.24 13.34
C ARG A 82 3.61 -1.24 14.05
N VAL A 83 3.52 -2.44 13.48
CA VAL A 83 2.79 -3.54 14.10
C VAL A 83 3.68 -4.13 15.19
N THR A 84 3.33 -3.87 16.45
CA THR A 84 3.95 -4.51 17.63
C THR A 84 3.10 -5.70 18.07
N GLU A 85 3.69 -6.63 18.83
CA GLU A 85 2.99 -7.81 19.36
C GLU A 85 1.69 -7.46 20.14
N ALA A 86 1.62 -6.26 20.74
CA ALA A 86 0.42 -5.77 21.43
C ALA A 86 -0.81 -5.61 20.50
N LEU A 87 -0.60 -5.38 19.20
CA LEU A 87 -1.68 -5.26 18.22
C LEU A 87 -2.19 -6.62 17.72
N LYS A 88 -1.46 -7.73 17.97
CA LYS A 88 -1.92 -9.09 17.62
C LYS A 88 -3.09 -9.57 18.49
N LYS A 89 -3.35 -8.94 19.64
CA LYS A 89 -4.27 -9.45 20.67
C LYS A 89 -5.67 -8.82 20.72
N LYS A 90 -6.02 -7.88 19.82
CA LYS A 90 -7.37 -7.31 19.78
C LYS A 90 -8.21 -7.94 18.65
N PRO A 91 -9.03 -8.97 18.93
CA PRO A 91 -10.05 -9.38 17.98
C PRO A 91 -11.07 -8.23 17.86
N GLY A 92 -11.29 -7.73 16.64
CA GLY A 92 -12.34 -6.74 16.34
C GLY A 92 -11.93 -5.25 16.33
N GLY A 93 -10.64 -4.92 16.37
CA GLY A 93 -10.16 -3.53 16.50
C GLY A 93 -9.83 -2.77 15.21
N LEU A 94 -10.38 -3.11 14.04
CA LEU A 94 -10.13 -2.35 12.81
C LEU A 94 -11.22 -1.29 12.61
N SER A 95 -10.98 -0.12 13.20
CA SER A 95 -11.75 1.10 12.97
C SER A 95 -11.63 1.54 11.50
N GLN A 96 -12.76 1.56 10.79
CA GLN A 96 -13.05 2.21 9.49
C GLN A 96 -11.84 2.59 8.61
N SER A 97 -11.01 1.62 8.24
CA SER A 97 -9.97 1.81 7.22
C SER A 97 -10.44 1.16 5.93
N ILE A 98 -10.79 1.97 4.92
CA ILE A 98 -10.89 1.47 3.55
C ILE A 98 -9.50 0.92 3.20
N THR A 99 -9.45 -0.35 2.81
CA THR A 99 -8.23 -1.03 2.36
C THR A 99 -8.35 -1.19 0.87
N ILE A 100 -7.40 -0.64 0.11
CA ILE A 100 -7.31 -0.96 -1.31
C ILE A 100 -6.43 -2.18 -1.43
N ARG A 101 -6.99 -3.26 -1.98
CA ARG A 101 -6.25 -4.44 -2.39
C ARG A 101 -6.36 -4.59 -3.90
N ILE A 102 -5.21 -4.64 -4.57
CA ILE A 102 -5.15 -4.88 -6.02
C ILE A 102 -4.55 -6.27 -6.20
N PHE A 103 -5.37 -7.31 -6.30
CA PHE A 103 -4.85 -8.67 -6.45
C PHE A 103 -4.60 -9.03 -7.92
N PRO A 104 -3.45 -9.62 -8.26
CA PRO A 104 -3.24 -10.25 -9.56
C PRO A 104 -3.95 -11.61 -9.58
N GLY A 105 -5.18 -11.64 -10.09
CA GLY A 105 -5.96 -12.86 -10.31
C GLY A 105 -6.58 -13.47 -9.03
N TRP A 106 -7.83 -13.91 -9.17
CA TRP A 106 -8.69 -14.62 -8.20
C TRP A 106 -9.61 -13.78 -7.29
N ILE A 107 -10.85 -14.29 -7.22
CA ILE A 107 -12.10 -13.74 -6.69
C ILE A 107 -12.03 -13.53 -5.17
N ALA A 108 -12.24 -12.30 -4.71
CA ALA A 108 -12.44 -12.01 -3.30
C ALA A 108 -13.94 -12.11 -2.94
N LEU A 109 -14.36 -13.27 -2.44
CA LEU A 109 -15.65 -13.40 -1.76
C LEU A 109 -15.42 -13.29 -0.25
N ARG A 110 -15.65 -12.10 0.30
CA ARG A 110 -16.16 -11.95 1.69
C ARG A 110 -16.75 -10.56 1.90
N LEU A 111 -18.03 -10.43 1.57
CA LEU A 111 -18.92 -9.51 2.27
C LEU A 111 -19.13 -10.08 3.67
N GLN A 112 -18.81 -9.29 4.70
CA GLN A 112 -19.25 -9.59 6.06
C GLN A 112 -20.75 -9.31 6.13
N SER A 113 -21.53 -10.32 6.52
CA SER A 113 -22.80 -10.15 7.23
C SER A 113 -22.52 -9.85 8.70
#